data_AF-A0A0W0YN20-F1
#
_entry.id   AF-A0A0W0YN20-F1
#
_cell.length_a   1.000
_cell.length_b   1.000
_cell.length_c   1.000
_cell.angle_alpha   90.00
_cell.angle_beta   90.00
_cell.angle_gamma   90.00
#
_symmetry.space_group_name_H-M   'P 1'
#
loop_
_entity.id
_entity.type
_entity.pdbx_description
1 polymer ?
#
loop_
_entity_poly.entity_id
_entity_poly.type
_entity_poly.pdbx_seq_one_letter_code
_entity_poly.pdbx_strand_id
1 'polypeptide(L)'
;MPKSKNTTPAYNALFQEHEPPSVGKNERRGGHFMKVDKGQSCHVFAIASAPTWERSNEVNVAYSNIGTERAMERLNRQFQHEFAEEDKQRLNRDYVIQPFPEPSEEERTEERMSNMREILDVRNRQETVLPVENMYLCGGFREGKMTPEHMWVEDHSNNISYDTFIDRGGIAVVNGVGKDGKPFKPGCEGHAFNGKDIGRIKVDGYTYGQLIAIASGAEKKPPFPNSIANTPQVLMAMETVKLVNEALEKIPGPILTEDEKRVVKAVQEEQLTKDSDTAIKKVVTDLKQPEKGFYESAMAKYAEVGRLQREAARAIVGTGFHPFVKLNQELNDAIKPEQITQSKTLKEAHGHYETLINKINELEEKKNTLPAEYQDKFQEKIDTLRNSVQTQFDAKVKVRETVEQIRRAATSYLEWSNQNATGWRLTNWSYGSYGREQAQKLLDMIKNEDTPMANILKVANETVNTSGTNKNSFSRYLHDELKGTHLVGKDTLTEKFKNYKEEMKTQLRVETEKEENNTRARI
;
A
#
# COMPACT_ATOMS: atom_id res chain seq x y z
N MET A 1 -29.75 -8.93 7.78
CA MET A 1 -30.09 -8.60 6.35
C MET A 1 -29.14 -7.52 5.89
N PRO A 2 -28.66 -7.53 4.63
CA PRO A 2 -27.72 -6.52 4.13
C PRO A 2 -28.32 -5.12 4.28
N LYS A 3 -27.56 -4.23 4.94
CA LYS A 3 -27.99 -2.86 5.27
C LYS A 3 -28.05 -1.92 4.06
N SER A 4 -27.36 -2.26 2.97
CA SER A 4 -27.35 -1.49 1.73
C SER A 4 -27.28 -2.43 0.53
N LYS A 5 -27.91 -2.04 -0.58
CA LYS A 5 -27.71 -2.70 -1.88
C LYS A 5 -26.33 -2.39 -2.49
N ASN A 6 -25.63 -1.39 -1.95
CA ASN A 6 -24.37 -0.90 -2.47
C ASN A 6 -23.14 -1.59 -1.81
N THR A 7 -23.36 -2.45 -0.81
CA THR A 7 -22.29 -3.18 -0.13
C THR A 7 -22.36 -4.67 -0.39
N THR A 8 -21.19 -5.32 -0.37
CA THR A 8 -21.09 -6.74 -0.67
C THR A 8 -21.52 -7.58 0.53
N PRO A 9 -21.96 -8.84 0.32
CA PRO A 9 -22.19 -9.80 1.41
C PRO A 9 -20.99 -9.91 2.35
N ALA A 10 -19.76 -9.83 1.82
CA ALA A 10 -18.53 -9.82 2.60
C ALA A 10 -18.48 -8.68 3.64
N TYR A 11 -18.96 -7.47 3.32
CA TYR A 11 -18.96 -6.37 4.29
C TYR A 11 -19.83 -6.70 5.50
N ASN A 12 -21.01 -7.28 5.26
CA ASN A 12 -21.93 -7.64 6.35
C ASN A 12 -21.37 -8.80 7.18
N ALA A 13 -20.78 -9.80 6.53
CA ALA A 13 -20.18 -10.94 7.22
C ALA A 13 -18.93 -10.57 8.04
N LEU A 14 -18.19 -9.53 7.65
CA LEU A 14 -16.94 -9.15 8.34
C LEU A 14 -17.14 -8.02 9.36
N PHE A 15 -18.02 -7.06 9.06
CA PHE A 15 -18.09 -5.79 9.78
C PHE A 15 -19.49 -5.44 10.29
N GLN A 16 -20.46 -6.35 10.18
CA GLN A 16 -21.78 -6.16 10.77
C GLN A 16 -22.12 -7.27 11.77
N GLU A 17 -22.66 -6.87 12.92
CA GLU A 17 -23.20 -7.79 13.91
C GLU A 17 -24.62 -8.18 13.53
N HIS A 18 -24.90 -9.48 13.50
CA HIS A 18 -26.23 -9.95 13.11
C HIS A 18 -27.30 -9.44 14.06
N GLU A 19 -28.26 -8.69 13.52
CA GLU A 19 -29.50 -8.37 14.22
C GLU A 19 -30.65 -9.19 13.61
N PRO A 20 -31.48 -9.83 14.46
CA PRO A 20 -32.67 -10.50 13.99
C PRO A 20 -33.56 -9.52 13.18
N PRO A 21 -34.17 -9.97 12.07
CA PRO A 21 -35.08 -9.14 11.29
C PRO A 21 -36.15 -8.49 12.18
N SER A 22 -36.19 -7.17 12.21
CA SER A 22 -37.22 -6.40 12.93
C SER A 22 -37.43 -5.05 12.24
N VAL A 23 -38.38 -4.25 12.70
CA VAL A 23 -38.61 -2.90 12.19
C VAL A 23 -38.09 -1.87 13.21
N GLY A 24 -37.60 -0.73 12.73
CA GLY A 24 -37.25 0.44 13.54
C GLY A 24 -37.93 1.69 12.99
N LYS A 25 -38.01 2.75 13.80
CA LYS A 25 -38.55 4.04 13.38
C LYS A 25 -37.44 5.08 13.26
N ASN A 26 -37.37 5.79 12.13
CA ASN A 26 -36.43 6.91 11.96
C ASN A 26 -37.21 8.22 11.95
N GLU A 27 -37.15 8.97 13.06
CA GLU A 27 -37.85 10.26 13.19
C GLU A 27 -37.33 11.33 12.21
N ARG A 28 -36.05 11.27 11.82
CA ARG A 28 -35.45 12.21 10.84
C ARG A 28 -35.80 11.89 9.38
N ARG A 29 -36.22 10.65 9.07
CA ARG A 29 -36.58 10.21 7.71
C ARG A 29 -38.08 9.94 7.52
N GLY A 30 -38.89 10.13 8.56
CA GLY A 30 -40.35 10.12 8.47
C GLY A 30 -40.97 8.76 8.13
N GLY A 31 -40.42 7.65 8.64
CA GLY A 31 -41.01 6.32 8.39
C GLY A 31 -40.35 5.14 9.10
N HIS A 32 -40.91 3.96 8.84
CA HIS A 32 -40.39 2.65 9.25
C HIS A 32 -39.22 2.23 8.37
N PHE A 33 -38.24 1.55 8.96
CA PHE A 33 -37.17 0.89 8.22
C PHE A 33 -36.94 -0.51 8.79
N MET A 34 -36.51 -1.45 7.95
CA MET A 34 -36.08 -2.75 8.45
C MET A 34 -34.80 -2.57 9.25
N LYS A 35 -34.79 -3.00 10.51
CA LYS A 35 -33.55 -3.19 11.26
C LYS A 35 -32.72 -4.25 10.56
N VAL A 36 -31.45 -3.93 10.49
CA VAL A 36 -30.41 -4.54 9.69
C VAL A 36 -29.20 -4.60 10.59
N ASP A 37 -28.33 -5.54 10.28
CA ASP A 37 -27.16 -5.88 11.09
C ASP A 37 -26.40 -4.58 11.49
N LYS A 38 -25.99 -4.48 12.77
CA LYS A 38 -25.33 -3.27 13.30
C LYS A 38 -23.99 -3.10 12.61
N GLY A 39 -23.78 -1.94 12.00
CA GLY A 39 -22.52 -1.60 11.33
C GLY A 39 -21.35 -1.48 12.30
N GLN A 40 -20.14 -1.54 11.76
CA GLN A 40 -18.94 -1.16 12.49
C GLN A 40 -19.04 0.32 12.91
N SER A 41 -18.68 0.61 14.17
CA SER A 41 -18.61 1.98 14.67
C SER A 41 -17.51 2.79 13.97
N CYS A 42 -17.71 4.11 13.90
CA CYS A 42 -16.80 5.04 13.23
C CYS A 42 -15.37 4.99 13.78
N HIS A 43 -15.22 4.90 15.11
CA HIS A 43 -13.91 4.77 15.74
C HIS A 43 -13.27 3.40 15.51
N VAL A 44 -14.02 2.29 15.51
CA VAL A 44 -13.43 0.98 15.20
C VAL A 44 -12.92 0.96 13.76
N PHE A 45 -13.68 1.49 12.81
CA PHE A 45 -13.22 1.63 11.42
C PHE A 45 -11.95 2.47 11.33
N ALA A 46 -11.99 3.68 11.89
CA ALA A 46 -10.90 4.64 11.76
C ALA A 46 -9.60 4.19 12.45
N ILE A 47 -9.70 3.45 13.56
CA ILE A 47 -8.54 2.98 14.35
C ILE A 47 -7.96 1.67 13.78
N ALA A 48 -8.80 0.71 13.42
CA ALA A 48 -8.34 -0.64 13.09
C ALA A 48 -9.05 -1.29 11.91
N SER A 49 -10.37 -1.07 11.82
CA SER A 49 -11.29 -1.86 10.99
C SER A 49 -11.13 -3.36 11.25
N ALA A 50 -11.16 -3.77 12.52
CA ALA A 50 -10.90 -5.15 12.90
C ALA A 50 -11.95 -6.11 12.27
N PRO A 51 -11.52 -7.20 11.61
CA PRO A 51 -12.44 -8.17 10.98
C PRO A 51 -13.04 -9.17 11.98
N THR A 52 -12.65 -9.09 13.26
CA THR A 52 -13.19 -9.92 14.34
C THR A 52 -13.90 -9.07 15.39
N TRP A 53 -14.89 -9.68 16.05
CA TRP A 53 -15.67 -8.99 17.07
C TRP A 53 -14.87 -8.79 18.35
N GLU A 54 -14.07 -9.79 18.72
CA GLU A 54 -13.21 -9.77 19.88
C GLU A 54 -12.26 -8.57 19.81
N ARG A 55 -11.62 -8.38 18.64
CA ARG A 55 -10.70 -7.26 18.41
C ARG A 55 -11.44 -5.93 18.21
N SER A 56 -12.64 -5.94 17.62
CA SER A 56 -13.51 -4.76 17.58
C SER A 56 -13.91 -4.31 18.99
N ASN A 57 -14.22 -5.26 19.87
CA ASN A 57 -14.56 -5.03 21.27
C ASN A 57 -13.34 -4.53 22.06
N GLU A 58 -12.16 -5.09 21.85
CA GLU A 58 -10.90 -4.57 22.43
C GLU A 58 -10.69 -3.10 22.05
N VAL A 59 -10.90 -2.74 20.78
CA VAL A 59 -10.80 -1.36 20.31
C VAL A 59 -11.91 -0.49 20.93
N ASN A 60 -13.14 -0.98 21.03
CA ASN A 60 -14.24 -0.27 21.69
C ASN A 60 -13.96 0.01 23.17
N VAL A 61 -13.45 -0.98 23.90
CA VAL A 61 -13.11 -0.85 25.33
C VAL A 61 -11.94 0.12 25.49
N ALA A 62 -10.90 -0.02 24.68
CA ALA A 62 -9.76 0.90 24.70
C ALA A 62 -10.19 2.34 24.41
N TYR A 63 -11.06 2.53 23.39
CA TYR A 63 -11.61 3.84 23.05
C TYR A 63 -12.49 4.43 24.16
N SER A 64 -13.32 3.61 24.80
CA SER A 64 -14.22 4.07 25.89
C SER A 64 -13.46 4.49 27.15
N ASN A 65 -12.21 4.07 27.30
CA ASN A 65 -11.35 4.46 28.42
C ASN A 65 -10.56 5.77 28.15
N ILE A 66 -10.55 6.27 26.92
CA ILE A 66 -9.82 7.49 26.55
C ILE A 66 -10.39 8.68 27.30
N GLY A 67 -9.51 9.43 27.98
CA GLY A 67 -9.89 10.63 28.73
C GLY A 67 -10.79 10.39 29.95
N THR A 68 -11.08 9.14 30.32
CA THR A 68 -11.96 8.82 31.45
C THR A 68 -11.41 9.34 32.78
N GLU A 69 -10.10 9.23 33.01
CA GLU A 69 -9.45 9.75 34.21
C GLU A 69 -9.60 11.28 34.31
N ARG A 70 -9.29 12.01 33.23
CA ARG A 70 -9.47 13.47 33.16
C ARG A 70 -10.93 13.90 33.33
N ALA A 71 -11.88 13.12 32.80
CA ALA A 71 -13.29 13.36 32.99
C ALA A 71 -13.72 13.17 34.46
N MET A 72 -13.21 12.14 35.14
CA MET A 72 -13.44 11.90 36.56
C MET A 72 -12.83 13.00 37.44
N GLU A 73 -11.61 13.45 37.14
CA GLU A 73 -10.98 14.57 37.84
C GLU A 73 -11.77 15.87 37.69
N ARG A 74 -12.30 16.15 36.50
CA ARG A 74 -13.15 17.32 36.27
C ARG A 74 -14.47 17.22 37.06
N LEU A 75 -15.11 16.05 37.03
CA LEU A 75 -16.34 15.83 37.78
C LEU A 75 -16.12 16.00 39.29
N ASN A 76 -14.99 15.52 39.82
CA ASN A 76 -14.64 15.71 41.23
C ASN A 76 -14.41 17.21 41.56
N ARG A 77 -13.71 17.96 40.69
CA ARG A 77 -13.56 19.41 40.84
C ARG A 77 -14.90 20.14 40.79
N GLN A 78 -15.81 19.71 39.92
CA GLN A 78 -17.15 20.25 39.82
C GLN A 78 -17.93 20.04 41.13
N PHE A 79 -17.93 18.83 41.68
CA PHE A 79 -18.58 18.58 42.97
C PHE A 79 -17.97 19.41 44.10
N GLN A 80 -16.65 19.52 44.17
CA GLN A 80 -15.98 20.35 45.18
C GLN A 80 -16.36 21.83 45.07
N HIS A 81 -16.48 22.34 43.84
CA HIS A 81 -16.95 23.70 43.59
C HIS A 81 -18.41 23.89 44.01
N GLU A 82 -19.30 22.99 43.60
CA GLU A 82 -20.73 23.04 43.95
C GLU A 82 -20.92 23.03 45.48
N PHE A 83 -20.21 22.16 46.22
CA PHE A 83 -20.25 22.17 47.68
C PHE A 83 -19.74 23.49 48.29
N ALA A 84 -18.64 24.03 47.77
CA ALA A 84 -18.09 25.30 48.25
C ALA A 84 -19.04 26.48 48.00
N GLU A 85 -19.75 26.49 46.87
CA GLU A 85 -20.75 27.51 46.54
C GLU A 85 -22.01 27.40 47.40
N GLU A 86 -22.47 26.18 47.67
CA GLU A 86 -23.58 25.94 48.61
C GLU A 86 -23.24 26.43 50.02
N ASP A 87 -22.02 26.19 50.51
CA ASP A 87 -21.57 26.66 51.81
C ASP A 87 -21.52 28.19 51.90
N LYS A 88 -21.09 28.87 50.82
CA LYS A 88 -21.15 30.35 50.74
C LYS A 88 -22.58 30.86 50.82
N GLN A 89 -23.53 30.19 50.15
CA GLN A 89 -24.95 30.55 50.21
C GLN A 89 -25.58 30.28 51.58
N ARG A 90 -25.15 29.22 52.28
CA ARG A 90 -25.59 28.95 53.65
C ARG A 90 -25.13 30.04 54.62
N LEU A 91 -23.91 30.56 54.44
CA LEU A 91 -23.34 31.63 55.26
C LEU A 91 -23.90 33.02 54.91
N ASN A 92 -24.28 33.25 53.65
CA ASN A 92 -24.92 34.48 53.18
C ASN A 92 -26.09 34.15 52.26
N ARG A 93 -27.33 34.32 52.75
CA ARG A 93 -28.55 33.99 51.99
C ARG A 93 -28.73 34.81 50.71
N ASP A 94 -28.14 36.01 50.63
CA ASP A 94 -28.20 36.87 49.45
C ASP A 94 -27.11 36.53 48.41
N TYR A 95 -26.24 35.56 48.71
CA TYR A 95 -25.20 35.10 47.78
C TYR A 95 -25.81 34.31 46.61
N VAL A 96 -25.34 34.64 45.40
CA VAL A 96 -25.71 33.95 44.16
C VAL A 96 -24.62 32.93 43.84
N ILE A 97 -25.01 31.65 43.82
CA ILE A 97 -24.14 30.53 43.43
C ILE A 97 -23.52 30.80 42.06
N GLN A 98 -22.20 30.67 41.98
CA GLN A 98 -21.47 30.79 40.72
C GLN A 98 -21.40 29.41 40.03
N PRO A 99 -21.63 29.34 38.71
CA PRO A 99 -21.49 28.09 37.98
C PRO A 99 -20.04 27.60 38.00
N PHE A 100 -19.84 26.28 37.85
CA PHE A 100 -18.52 25.72 37.67
C PHE A 100 -17.86 26.32 36.41
N PRO A 101 -16.60 26.79 36.47
CA PRO A 101 -15.95 27.40 35.32
C PRO A 101 -15.78 26.39 34.19
N GLU A 102 -16.35 26.70 33.03
CA GLU A 102 -16.14 25.93 31.81
C GLU A 102 -14.67 26.01 31.37
N PRO A 103 -14.08 24.92 30.86
CA PRO A 103 -12.72 24.94 30.34
C PRO A 103 -12.56 25.98 29.21
N SER A 104 -11.44 26.69 29.23
CA SER A 104 -11.07 27.64 28.18
C SER A 104 -10.95 26.97 26.80
N GLU A 105 -10.91 27.76 25.74
CA GLU A 105 -10.71 27.21 24.38
C GLU A 105 -9.33 26.55 24.22
N GLU A 106 -8.30 27.06 24.90
CA GLU A 106 -6.96 26.48 24.95
C GLU A 106 -6.97 25.13 25.67
N GLU A 107 -7.51 25.07 26.90
CA GLU A 107 -7.62 23.82 27.67
C GLU A 107 -8.43 22.75 26.91
N ARG A 108 -9.54 23.14 26.25
CA ARG A 108 -10.31 22.22 25.40
C ARG A 108 -9.47 21.68 24.24
N THR A 109 -8.73 22.56 23.58
CA THR A 109 -7.93 22.17 22.42
C THR A 109 -6.80 21.22 22.84
N GLU A 110 -6.11 21.53 23.93
CA GLU A 110 -5.04 20.70 24.48
C GLU A 110 -5.56 19.32 24.90
N GLU A 111 -6.66 19.26 25.64
CA GLU A 111 -7.23 18.00 26.10
C GLU A 111 -7.76 17.15 24.95
N ARG A 112 -8.45 17.76 23.96
CA ARG A 112 -8.91 17.06 22.75
C ARG A 112 -7.75 16.46 21.98
N MET A 113 -6.66 17.20 21.81
CA MET A 113 -5.46 16.68 21.12
C MET A 113 -4.73 15.63 21.96
N SER A 114 -4.76 15.73 23.29
CA SER A 114 -4.27 14.66 24.17
C SER A 114 -5.09 13.39 24.00
N ASN A 115 -6.41 13.47 23.97
CA ASN A 115 -7.29 12.32 23.69
C ASN A 115 -7.01 11.73 22.30
N MET A 116 -6.81 12.56 21.27
CA MET A 116 -6.44 12.09 19.92
C MET A 116 -5.09 11.36 19.90
N ARG A 117 -4.11 11.75 20.74
CA ARG A 117 -2.83 11.03 20.87
C ARG A 117 -3.00 9.66 21.53
N GLU A 118 -3.82 9.56 22.57
CA GLU A 118 -4.12 8.25 23.17
C GLU A 118 -4.87 7.33 22.19
N ILE A 119 -5.76 7.89 21.37
CA ILE A 119 -6.40 7.14 20.27
C ILE A 119 -5.35 6.68 19.24
N LEU A 120 -4.37 7.53 18.91
CA LEU A 120 -3.27 7.15 18.03
C LEU A 120 -2.47 5.97 18.62
N ASP A 121 -2.24 5.92 19.93
CA ASP A 121 -1.57 4.78 20.57
C ASP A 121 -2.35 3.48 20.40
N VAL A 122 -3.69 3.53 20.43
CA VAL A 122 -4.54 2.38 20.12
C VAL A 122 -4.42 1.99 18.64
N ARG A 123 -4.41 2.97 17.73
CA ARG A 123 -4.22 2.73 16.29
C ARG A 123 -2.86 2.12 16.00
N ASN A 124 -1.80 2.55 16.66
CA ASN A 124 -0.42 2.10 16.41
C ASN A 124 -0.17 0.66 16.89
N ARG A 125 -1.11 0.05 17.61
CA ARG A 125 -1.12 -1.40 17.86
C ARG A 125 -1.52 -2.22 16.63
N GLN A 126 -1.99 -1.55 15.57
CA GLN A 126 -2.36 -2.18 14.29
C GLN A 126 -1.22 -1.98 13.27
N GLU A 127 -0.92 -3.03 12.51
CA GLU A 127 0.08 -2.97 11.44
C GLU A 127 -0.40 -2.08 10.29
N THR A 128 0.43 -1.10 9.91
CA THR A 128 0.28 -0.36 8.66
C THR A 128 0.77 -1.24 7.52
N VAL A 129 -0.09 -1.57 6.57
CA VAL A 129 0.27 -2.46 5.44
C VAL A 129 0.45 -1.71 4.13
N LEU A 130 -0.20 -0.56 3.98
CA LEU A 130 -0.03 0.32 2.83
C LEU A 130 0.36 1.72 3.32
N PRO A 131 1.66 2.07 3.28
CA PRO A 131 2.14 3.38 3.66
C PRO A 131 1.56 4.49 2.79
N VAL A 132 1.19 5.62 3.39
CA VAL A 132 0.72 6.83 2.71
C VAL A 132 1.33 8.04 3.38
N GLU A 133 1.95 8.91 2.58
CA GLU A 133 2.75 10.01 3.10
C GLU A 133 1.95 10.99 3.97
N ASN A 134 0.75 11.38 3.53
CA ASN A 134 -0.09 12.37 4.20
C ASN A 134 -1.48 11.78 4.47
N MET A 135 -1.58 10.92 5.48
CA MET A 135 -2.82 10.35 5.95
C MET A 135 -3.09 10.75 7.40
N TYR A 136 -4.35 11.04 7.72
CA TYR A 136 -4.75 11.55 9.03
C TYR A 136 -5.92 10.75 9.59
N LEU A 137 -5.82 10.45 10.88
CA LEU A 137 -6.92 10.00 11.71
C LEU A 137 -7.61 11.24 12.29
N CYS A 138 -8.91 11.37 12.05
CA CYS A 138 -9.67 12.57 12.37
C CYS A 138 -10.76 12.29 13.39
N GLY A 139 -10.94 13.21 14.33
CA GLY A 139 -11.98 13.19 15.34
C GLY A 139 -12.81 14.46 15.32
N GLY A 140 -14.13 14.30 15.29
CA GLY A 140 -15.11 15.38 15.38
C GLY A 140 -15.64 15.49 16.80
N PHE A 141 -15.63 16.72 17.34
CA PHE A 141 -16.10 17.03 18.68
C PHE A 141 -17.39 17.86 18.58
N ARG A 142 -18.42 17.59 19.39
CA ARG A 142 -19.57 18.49 19.53
C ARG A 142 -19.95 18.64 20.99
N GLU A 143 -20.80 19.63 21.26
CA GLU A 143 -21.44 19.82 22.58
C GLU A 143 -20.41 19.93 23.72
N GLY A 144 -19.24 20.53 23.45
CA GLY A 144 -18.18 20.68 24.46
C GLY A 144 -17.45 19.39 24.84
N LYS A 145 -17.72 18.27 24.17
CA LYS A 145 -17.02 16.99 24.44
C LYS A 145 -15.53 17.10 24.19
N MET A 146 -14.78 16.37 25.01
CA MET A 146 -13.31 16.30 24.96
C MET A 146 -12.82 15.06 24.22
N THR A 147 -13.62 13.99 24.22
CA THR A 147 -13.43 12.81 23.38
C THR A 147 -14.23 12.95 22.09
N PRO A 148 -13.73 12.45 20.95
CA PRO A 148 -14.44 12.59 19.69
C PRO A 148 -15.75 11.81 19.73
N GLU A 149 -16.82 12.41 19.22
CA GLU A 149 -18.10 11.71 19.05
C GLU A 149 -18.14 10.92 17.75
N HIS A 150 -17.33 11.34 16.78
CA HIS A 150 -17.27 10.74 15.46
C HIS A 150 -15.83 10.72 14.94
N MET A 151 -15.47 9.67 14.22
CA MET A 151 -14.11 9.46 13.72
C MET A 151 -14.12 9.08 12.24
N TRP A 152 -13.15 9.58 11.48
CA TRP A 152 -12.97 9.24 10.07
C TRP A 152 -11.49 9.29 9.69
N VAL A 153 -11.20 8.95 8.44
CA VAL A 153 -9.84 8.95 7.90
C VAL A 153 -9.76 9.86 6.69
N GLU A 154 -8.75 10.71 6.63
CA GLU A 154 -8.45 11.58 5.50
C GLU A 154 -7.10 11.19 4.87
N ASP A 155 -7.11 10.83 3.60
CA ASP A 155 -5.93 10.60 2.78
C ASP A 155 -5.69 11.84 1.93
N HIS A 156 -4.82 12.72 2.42
CA HIS A 156 -4.50 14.00 1.79
C HIS A 156 -3.60 13.80 0.56
N SER A 157 -2.77 12.75 0.55
CA SER A 157 -1.97 12.38 -0.63
C SER A 157 -2.86 12.08 -1.84
N ASN A 158 -4.04 11.50 -1.61
CA ASN A 158 -4.98 11.11 -2.66
C ASN A 158 -6.28 11.93 -2.68
N ASN A 159 -6.38 12.98 -1.86
CA ASN A 159 -7.53 13.88 -1.72
C ASN A 159 -8.87 13.15 -1.56
N ILE A 160 -8.93 12.20 -0.62
CA ILE A 160 -10.10 11.37 -0.37
C ILE A 160 -10.31 11.17 1.13
N SER A 161 -11.57 11.12 1.56
CA SER A 161 -11.94 10.81 2.94
C SER A 161 -12.86 9.59 3.00
N TYR A 162 -12.64 8.74 3.99
CA TYR A 162 -13.45 7.57 4.26
C TYR A 162 -14.09 7.69 5.63
N ASP A 163 -15.39 7.43 5.67
CA ASP A 163 -16.21 7.59 6.86
C ASP A 163 -17.22 6.43 6.96
N THR A 164 -17.59 6.05 8.18
CA THR A 164 -18.62 5.03 8.41
C THR A 164 -19.55 5.47 9.54
N PHE A 165 -20.75 4.92 9.58
CA PHE A 165 -21.67 5.17 10.68
C PHE A 165 -22.42 3.89 11.00
N ILE A 166 -22.75 3.67 12.28
CA ILE A 166 -23.41 2.43 12.70
C ILE A 166 -24.73 2.20 11.97
N ASP A 167 -25.42 3.28 11.57
CA ASP A 167 -26.68 3.28 10.82
C ASP A 167 -26.53 3.34 9.29
N ARG A 168 -25.30 3.36 8.78
CA ARG A 168 -25.02 3.30 7.34
C ARG A 168 -24.63 1.89 6.94
N GLY A 169 -25.01 1.48 5.73
CA GLY A 169 -24.77 0.11 5.26
C GLY A 169 -23.40 -0.14 4.64
N GLY A 170 -22.53 0.87 4.64
CA GLY A 170 -21.21 0.85 4.01
C GLY A 170 -20.35 2.04 4.39
N ILE A 171 -19.19 2.11 3.75
CA ILE A 171 -18.18 3.17 3.90
C ILE A 171 -18.54 4.31 2.94
N ALA A 172 -18.82 5.48 3.50
CA ALA A 172 -18.99 6.71 2.76
C ALA A 172 -17.64 7.16 2.21
N VAL A 173 -17.63 7.51 0.92
CA VAL A 173 -16.43 7.97 0.21
C VAL A 173 -16.65 9.40 -0.24
N VAL A 174 -15.83 10.32 0.25
CA VAL A 174 -15.89 11.75 -0.09
C VAL A 174 -14.66 12.11 -0.91
N ASN A 175 -14.88 12.68 -2.10
CA ASN A 175 -13.79 13.29 -2.88
C ASN A 175 -13.43 14.63 -2.24
N GLY A 176 -12.36 14.66 -1.47
CA GLY A 176 -11.94 15.83 -0.71
C GLY A 176 -11.50 15.47 0.70
N VAL A 177 -10.63 16.31 1.24
CA VAL A 177 -10.18 16.29 2.64
C VAL A 177 -10.44 17.64 3.29
N GLY A 178 -10.51 17.66 4.62
CA GLY A 178 -10.68 18.90 5.36
C GLY A 178 -9.41 19.76 5.34
N LYS A 179 -9.58 21.06 5.60
CA LYS A 179 -8.47 22.00 5.79
C LYS A 179 -8.43 22.43 7.25
N ASP A 180 -7.24 22.64 7.78
CA ASP A 180 -7.06 23.05 9.17
C ASP A 180 -7.81 24.36 9.47
N GLY A 181 -8.51 24.37 10.61
CA GLY A 181 -9.35 25.48 11.05
C GLY A 181 -10.60 25.74 10.20
N LYS A 182 -10.88 24.95 9.15
CA LYS A 182 -12.08 25.09 8.32
C LYS A 182 -13.12 24.02 8.63
N PRO A 183 -14.43 24.34 8.55
CA PRO A 183 -15.47 23.35 8.68
C PRO A 183 -15.31 22.24 7.64
N PHE A 184 -15.60 21.00 8.04
CA PHE A 184 -15.57 19.85 7.15
C PHE A 184 -16.75 18.93 7.46
N LYS A 185 -17.38 18.40 6.41
CA LYS A 185 -18.49 17.45 6.51
C LYS A 185 -17.98 16.08 6.11
N PRO A 186 -17.70 15.19 7.07
CA PRO A 186 -17.41 13.81 6.73
C PRO A 186 -18.70 13.15 6.20
N GLY A 187 -18.55 12.12 5.37
CA GLY A 187 -19.61 11.63 4.48
C GLY A 187 -20.90 11.16 5.17
N CYS A 188 -20.86 10.79 6.46
CA CYS A 188 -21.99 10.25 7.21
C CYS A 188 -22.77 11.26 8.04
N GLU A 189 -22.19 12.41 8.37
CA GLU A 189 -22.84 13.38 9.26
C GLU A 189 -23.96 14.15 8.57
N GLY A 190 -24.98 14.55 9.34
CA GLY A 190 -26.03 15.46 8.84
C GLY A 190 -25.48 16.86 8.55
N HIS A 191 -24.51 17.31 9.36
CA HIS A 191 -23.95 18.66 9.34
C HIS A 191 -22.42 18.62 9.40
N ALA A 192 -21.76 19.68 8.90
CA ALA A 192 -20.32 19.83 9.02
C ALA A 192 -19.91 20.01 10.50
N PHE A 193 -18.75 19.47 10.88
CA PHE A 193 -18.07 19.88 12.10
C PHE A 193 -17.42 21.25 11.87
N ASN A 194 -17.43 22.11 12.89
CA ASN A 194 -16.68 23.37 12.82
C ASN A 194 -15.18 23.07 12.79
N GLY A 195 -14.39 23.92 12.14
CA GLY A 195 -12.95 23.66 12.00
C GLY A 195 -12.19 23.53 13.32
N LYS A 196 -12.60 24.28 14.35
CA LYS A 196 -12.03 24.21 15.72
C LYS A 196 -12.46 22.98 16.52
N ASP A 197 -13.47 22.29 16.02
CA ASP A 197 -14.04 21.10 16.61
C ASP A 197 -13.58 19.84 15.85
N ILE A 198 -12.48 19.93 15.11
CA ILE A 198 -11.87 18.82 14.40
C ILE A 198 -10.42 18.66 14.87
N GLY A 199 -10.10 17.48 15.40
CA GLY A 199 -8.73 17.06 15.68
C GLY A 199 -8.22 16.20 14.54
N ARG A 200 -6.99 16.47 14.06
CA ARG A 200 -6.29 15.64 13.06
C ARG A 200 -4.98 15.17 13.65
N ILE A 201 -4.70 13.89 13.55
CA ILE A 201 -3.40 13.33 13.90
C ILE A 201 -2.87 12.49 12.75
N LYS A 202 -1.60 12.71 12.37
CA LYS A 202 -0.98 12.02 11.24
C LYS A 202 -0.79 10.54 11.57
N VAL A 203 -1.04 9.68 10.58
CA VAL A 203 -0.82 8.22 10.64
C VAL A 203 -0.02 7.78 9.41
N ASP A 204 0.67 6.65 9.51
CA ASP A 204 1.63 6.20 8.49
C ASP A 204 0.97 5.59 7.24
N GLY A 205 -0.32 5.29 7.27
CA GLY A 205 -1.01 4.64 6.17
C GLY A 205 -2.22 3.80 6.59
N TYR A 206 -2.71 2.98 5.64
CA TYR A 206 -3.85 2.10 5.85
C TYR A 206 -3.48 0.82 6.59
N THR A 207 -4.35 0.38 7.49
CA THR A 207 -4.34 -0.98 8.03
C THR A 207 -4.99 -1.94 7.03
N TYR A 208 -4.69 -3.24 7.14
CA TYR A 208 -5.34 -4.23 6.27
C TYR A 208 -6.85 -4.28 6.46
N GLY A 209 -7.30 -4.16 7.71
CA GLY A 209 -8.73 -4.08 8.03
C GLY A 209 -9.42 -2.95 7.29
N GLN A 210 -8.78 -1.77 7.20
CA GLN A 210 -9.34 -0.62 6.50
C GLN A 210 -9.44 -0.87 5.00
N LEU A 211 -8.42 -1.49 4.40
CA LEU A 211 -8.45 -1.87 2.98
C LEU A 211 -9.59 -2.86 2.71
N ILE A 212 -9.79 -3.89 3.55
CA ILE A 212 -10.89 -4.84 3.39
C ILE A 212 -12.26 -4.14 3.57
N ALA A 213 -12.39 -3.30 4.59
CA ALA A 213 -13.63 -2.56 4.86
C ALA A 213 -14.01 -1.63 3.70
N ILE A 214 -13.03 -0.93 3.12
CA ILE A 214 -13.23 -0.09 1.93
C ILE A 214 -13.55 -0.95 0.71
N ALA A 215 -12.80 -2.02 0.44
CA ALA A 215 -13.01 -2.89 -0.71
C ALA A 215 -14.41 -3.54 -0.72
N SER A 216 -14.88 -4.00 0.44
CA SER A 216 -16.19 -4.65 0.60
C SER A 216 -17.35 -3.66 0.78
N GLY A 217 -17.11 -2.54 1.46
CA GLY A 217 -18.16 -1.65 1.95
C GLY A 217 -18.26 -0.29 1.28
N ALA A 218 -17.31 0.13 0.44
CA ALA A 218 -17.36 1.46 -0.18
C ALA A 218 -18.59 1.63 -1.07
N GLU A 219 -19.37 2.67 -0.75
CA GLU A 219 -20.61 3.01 -1.46
C GLU A 219 -20.36 3.62 -2.83
N LYS A 220 -19.15 4.16 -3.05
CA LYS A 220 -18.70 4.69 -4.34
C LYS A 220 -17.78 3.69 -5.03
N LYS A 221 -17.93 3.55 -6.36
CA LYS A 221 -17.03 2.78 -7.22
C LYS A 221 -16.30 3.72 -8.20
N PRO A 222 -15.00 3.53 -8.45
CA PRO A 222 -14.10 2.58 -7.78
C PRO A 222 -13.90 2.92 -6.28
N PRO A 223 -13.63 1.91 -5.43
CA PRO A 223 -13.54 2.09 -3.97
C PRO A 223 -12.26 2.82 -3.53
N PHE A 224 -11.19 2.74 -4.32
CA PHE A 224 -9.90 3.36 -4.06
C PHE A 224 -9.53 4.37 -5.16
N PRO A 225 -8.72 5.40 -4.85
CA PRO A 225 -8.19 6.31 -5.86
C PRO A 225 -7.19 5.60 -6.78
N ASN A 226 -7.10 6.06 -8.03
CA ASN A 226 -6.29 5.43 -9.08
C ASN A 226 -4.80 5.27 -8.71
N SER A 227 -4.27 6.20 -7.91
CA SER A 227 -2.89 6.22 -7.42
C SER A 227 -2.50 5.01 -6.58
N ILE A 228 -3.45 4.42 -5.84
CA ILE A 228 -3.21 3.25 -4.99
C ILE A 228 -3.93 1.98 -5.46
N ALA A 229 -4.87 2.11 -6.41
CA ALA A 229 -5.74 1.03 -6.86
C ALA A 229 -4.99 -0.23 -7.33
N ASN A 230 -3.80 -0.05 -7.91
CA ASN A 230 -2.97 -1.15 -8.44
C ASN A 230 -1.86 -1.59 -7.47
N THR A 231 -1.85 -1.09 -6.24
CA THR A 231 -0.90 -1.57 -5.24
C THR A 231 -1.22 -3.02 -4.86
N PRO A 232 -0.21 -3.86 -4.59
CA PRO A 232 -0.44 -5.25 -4.21
C PRO A 232 -1.41 -5.41 -3.02
N GLN A 233 -1.38 -4.47 -2.08
CA GLN A 233 -2.21 -4.46 -0.87
C GLN A 233 -3.69 -4.24 -1.21
N VAL A 234 -3.98 -3.27 -2.08
CA VAL A 234 -5.36 -2.98 -2.53
C VAL A 234 -5.89 -4.13 -3.38
N LEU A 235 -5.11 -4.60 -4.35
CA LEU A 235 -5.50 -5.71 -5.21
C LEU A 235 -5.81 -6.97 -4.39
N MET A 236 -5.03 -7.24 -3.34
CA MET A 236 -5.33 -8.35 -2.47
C MET A 236 -6.57 -8.14 -1.62
N ALA A 237 -6.76 -6.96 -1.03
CA ALA A 237 -8.01 -6.69 -0.29
C ALA A 237 -9.24 -6.91 -1.18
N MET A 238 -9.16 -6.53 -2.47
CA MET A 238 -10.21 -6.80 -3.45
C MET A 238 -10.38 -8.31 -3.75
N GLU A 239 -9.30 -9.06 -3.96
CA GLU A 239 -9.36 -10.51 -4.21
C GLU A 239 -9.87 -11.28 -2.98
N THR A 240 -9.42 -10.92 -1.77
CA THR A 240 -9.92 -11.48 -0.51
C THR A 240 -11.42 -11.26 -0.39
N VAL A 241 -11.92 -10.06 -0.66
CA VAL A 241 -13.37 -9.78 -0.65
C VAL A 241 -14.11 -10.63 -1.69
N LYS A 242 -13.54 -10.85 -2.87
CA LYS A 242 -14.10 -11.73 -3.89
C LYS A 242 -14.18 -13.18 -3.39
N LEU A 243 -13.10 -13.74 -2.86
CA LEU A 243 -13.07 -15.10 -2.29
C LEU A 243 -14.07 -15.26 -1.15
N VAL A 244 -14.21 -14.25 -0.29
CA VAL A 244 -15.25 -14.24 0.75
C VAL A 244 -16.63 -14.33 0.12
N ASN A 245 -16.95 -13.49 -0.87
CA ASN A 245 -18.26 -13.55 -1.52
C ASN A 245 -18.53 -14.93 -2.17
N GLU A 246 -17.54 -15.50 -2.87
CA GLU A 246 -17.64 -16.85 -3.45
C GLU A 246 -17.89 -17.95 -2.40
N ALA A 247 -17.32 -17.81 -1.22
CA ALA A 247 -17.56 -18.73 -0.11
C ALA A 247 -18.94 -18.52 0.53
N LEU A 248 -19.39 -17.28 0.66
CA LEU A 248 -20.71 -16.94 1.20
C LEU A 248 -21.83 -17.44 0.29
N GLU A 249 -21.65 -17.44 -1.03
CA GLU A 249 -22.60 -18.00 -2.00
C GLU A 249 -22.85 -19.51 -1.82
N LYS A 250 -21.88 -20.23 -1.24
CA LYS A 250 -22.00 -21.68 -0.97
C LYS A 250 -22.78 -21.99 0.31
N ILE A 251 -23.08 -20.98 1.13
CA ILE A 251 -23.82 -21.16 2.39
C ILE A 251 -25.31 -20.97 2.12
N PRO A 252 -26.14 -22.01 2.27
CA PRO A 252 -27.57 -21.90 2.04
C PRO A 252 -28.20 -20.93 3.04
N GLY A 253 -29.23 -20.21 2.59
CA GLY A 253 -30.06 -19.39 3.47
C GLY A 253 -30.83 -20.23 4.51
N PRO A 254 -31.51 -19.56 5.47
CA PRO A 254 -32.18 -20.28 6.56
C PRO A 254 -33.33 -21.12 6.02
N ILE A 255 -33.34 -22.40 6.37
CA ILE A 255 -34.37 -23.36 5.95
C ILE A 255 -35.57 -23.25 6.92
N LEU A 256 -36.52 -22.39 6.55
CA LEU A 256 -37.74 -22.15 7.32
C LEU A 256 -38.88 -23.10 6.91
N THR A 257 -39.66 -23.56 7.88
CA THR A 257 -40.95 -24.22 7.64
C THR A 257 -42.00 -23.21 7.16
N GLU A 258 -43.11 -23.68 6.61
CA GLU A 258 -44.19 -22.78 6.15
C GLU A 258 -44.82 -21.99 7.32
N ASP A 259 -44.96 -22.61 8.51
CA ASP A 259 -45.44 -21.91 9.71
C ASP A 259 -44.46 -20.84 10.18
N GLU A 260 -43.16 -21.12 10.17
CA GLU A 260 -42.11 -20.14 10.50
C GLU A 260 -42.13 -18.96 9.52
N LYS A 261 -42.22 -19.21 8.21
CA LYS A 261 -42.33 -18.16 7.20
C LYS A 261 -43.56 -17.29 7.41
N ARG A 262 -44.72 -17.92 7.66
CA ARG A 262 -45.99 -17.21 7.89
C ARG A 262 -45.89 -16.30 9.11
N VAL A 263 -45.37 -16.80 10.23
CA VAL A 263 -45.25 -16.02 11.47
C VAL A 263 -44.25 -14.88 11.33
N VAL A 264 -43.06 -15.11 10.73
CA VAL A 264 -42.09 -14.05 10.50
C VAL A 264 -42.68 -12.92 9.65
N LYS A 265 -43.43 -13.27 8.59
CA LYS A 265 -44.10 -12.30 7.73
C LYS A 265 -45.18 -11.52 8.50
N ALA A 266 -46.03 -12.20 9.27
CA ALA A 266 -47.09 -11.56 10.05
C ALA A 266 -46.53 -10.60 11.11
N VAL A 267 -45.46 -10.99 11.81
CA VAL A 267 -44.78 -10.12 12.77
C VAL A 267 -44.23 -8.87 12.09
N GLN A 268 -43.59 -9.01 10.93
CA GLN A 268 -43.06 -7.86 10.17
C GLN A 268 -44.18 -6.92 9.71
N GLU A 269 -45.27 -7.46 9.17
CA GLU A 269 -46.43 -6.68 8.74
C GLU A 269 -47.06 -5.92 9.93
N GLU A 270 -47.20 -6.56 11.09
CA GLU A 270 -47.73 -5.90 12.29
C GLU A 270 -46.76 -4.85 12.84
N GLN A 271 -45.45 -5.10 12.83
CA GLN A 271 -44.45 -4.13 13.24
C GLN A 271 -44.47 -2.86 12.39
N LEU A 272 -44.77 -2.98 11.08
CA LEU A 272 -44.93 -1.84 10.18
C LEU A 272 -46.15 -0.96 10.51
N THR A 273 -47.13 -1.45 11.27
CA THR A 273 -48.30 -0.65 11.67
C THR A 273 -48.08 0.12 12.99
N LYS A 274 -46.92 0.01 13.64
CA LYS A 274 -46.70 0.58 14.98
C LYS A 274 -45.96 1.91 14.93
N ASP A 275 -46.41 2.89 15.70
CA ASP A 275 -45.86 4.25 15.63
C ASP A 275 -44.72 4.54 16.62
N SER A 276 -44.24 3.56 17.39
CA SER A 276 -43.12 3.76 18.32
C SER A 276 -42.25 2.52 18.43
N ASP A 277 -40.95 2.70 18.69
CA ASP A 277 -40.01 1.60 18.93
C ASP A 277 -40.46 0.66 20.05
N THR A 278 -41.08 1.20 21.11
CA THR A 278 -41.67 0.42 22.19
C THR A 278 -42.82 -0.45 21.68
N ALA A 279 -43.72 0.10 20.87
CA ALA A 279 -44.83 -0.66 20.30
C ALA A 279 -44.37 -1.71 19.27
N ILE A 280 -43.33 -1.40 18.47
CA ILE A 280 -42.72 -2.34 17.52
C ILE A 280 -42.11 -3.55 18.25
N LYS A 281 -41.35 -3.31 19.33
CA LYS A 281 -40.80 -4.38 20.16
C LYS A 281 -41.90 -5.21 20.82
N LYS A 282 -42.99 -4.55 21.21
CA LYS A 282 -44.12 -5.20 21.88
C LYS A 282 -44.80 -6.28 21.03
N VAL A 283 -44.81 -6.13 19.70
CA VAL A 283 -45.33 -7.15 18.77
C VAL A 283 -44.70 -8.51 19.02
N VAL A 284 -43.38 -8.56 19.22
CA VAL A 284 -42.65 -9.81 19.46
C VAL A 284 -42.89 -10.32 20.89
N THR A 285 -42.91 -9.42 21.88
CA THR A 285 -43.09 -9.83 23.28
C THR A 285 -44.49 -10.34 23.58
N ASP A 286 -45.50 -9.86 22.85
CA ASP A 286 -46.91 -10.22 23.02
C ASP A 286 -47.29 -11.51 22.28
N LEU A 287 -46.40 -12.08 21.45
CA LEU A 287 -46.62 -13.36 20.78
C LEU A 287 -46.96 -14.47 21.78
N LYS A 288 -48.00 -15.24 21.47
CA LYS A 288 -48.43 -16.40 22.26
C LYS A 288 -48.02 -17.70 21.57
N GLN A 289 -48.05 -18.80 22.32
CA GLN A 289 -47.85 -20.11 21.73
C GLN A 289 -49.03 -20.50 20.83
N PRO A 290 -48.80 -21.14 19.66
CA PRO A 290 -47.51 -21.66 19.17
C PRO A 290 -46.67 -20.65 18.35
N GLU A 291 -47.21 -19.49 17.98
CA GLU A 291 -46.56 -18.50 17.09
C GLU A 291 -45.23 -18.00 17.65
N LYS A 292 -45.17 -17.77 18.96
CA LYS A 292 -43.92 -17.42 19.64
C LYS A 292 -42.81 -18.45 19.38
N GLY A 293 -43.12 -19.74 19.49
CA GLY A 293 -42.17 -20.82 19.25
C GLY A 293 -41.69 -20.86 17.79
N PHE A 294 -42.59 -20.63 16.82
CA PHE A 294 -42.21 -20.54 15.40
C PHE A 294 -41.32 -19.32 15.11
N TYR A 295 -41.64 -18.16 15.70
CA TYR A 295 -40.82 -16.97 15.54
C TYR A 295 -39.42 -17.15 16.12
N GLU A 296 -39.30 -17.65 17.36
CA GLU A 296 -38.02 -17.91 18.03
C GLU A 296 -37.18 -18.95 17.25
N SER A 297 -37.80 -20.03 16.78
CA SER A 297 -37.15 -21.03 15.92
C SER A 297 -36.60 -20.41 14.62
N ALA A 298 -37.41 -19.58 13.94
CA ALA A 298 -36.97 -18.89 12.73
C ALA A 298 -35.78 -17.96 13.00
N MET A 299 -35.82 -17.18 14.09
CA MET A 299 -34.72 -16.28 14.47
C MET A 299 -33.43 -17.06 14.78
N ALA A 300 -33.53 -18.22 15.44
CA ALA A 300 -32.37 -19.09 15.68
C ALA A 300 -31.73 -19.58 14.37
N LYS A 301 -32.55 -19.94 13.36
CA LYS A 301 -32.05 -20.35 12.03
C LYS A 301 -31.37 -19.19 11.27
N TYR A 302 -31.91 -17.98 11.34
CA TYR A 302 -31.25 -16.79 10.80
C TYR A 302 -29.90 -16.54 11.49
N ALA A 303 -29.86 -16.64 12.82
CA ALA A 303 -28.65 -16.43 13.60
C ALA A 303 -27.56 -17.46 13.25
N GLU A 304 -27.95 -18.72 13.03
CA GLU A 304 -27.04 -19.79 12.64
C GLU A 304 -26.43 -19.56 11.25
N VAL A 305 -27.23 -19.17 10.26
CA VAL A 305 -26.70 -18.80 8.93
C VAL A 305 -25.73 -17.62 9.05
N GLY A 306 -26.08 -16.60 9.83
CA GLY A 306 -25.18 -15.48 10.10
C GLY A 306 -23.87 -15.92 10.74
N ARG A 307 -23.89 -16.89 11.67
CA ARG A 307 -22.70 -17.46 12.30
C ARG A 307 -21.81 -18.16 11.27
N LEU A 308 -22.38 -19.05 10.45
CA LEU A 308 -21.65 -19.76 9.40
C LEU A 308 -21.02 -18.80 8.37
N GLN A 309 -21.76 -17.76 7.96
CA GLN A 309 -21.25 -16.73 7.05
C GLN A 309 -20.04 -15.99 7.65
N ARG A 310 -20.11 -15.62 8.93
CA ARG A 310 -18.97 -14.99 9.63
C ARG A 310 -17.78 -15.93 9.72
N GLU A 311 -17.98 -17.19 10.06
CA GLU A 311 -16.91 -18.18 10.16
C GLU A 311 -16.19 -18.39 8.82
N ALA A 312 -16.95 -18.54 7.73
CA ALA A 312 -16.38 -18.68 6.39
C ALA A 312 -15.61 -17.42 5.96
N ALA A 313 -16.18 -16.23 6.18
CA ALA A 313 -15.52 -14.98 5.85
C ALA A 313 -14.21 -14.78 6.64
N ARG A 314 -14.24 -15.08 7.95
CA ARG A 314 -13.08 -14.98 8.84
C ARG A 314 -12.00 -16.01 8.50
N ALA A 315 -12.36 -17.22 8.10
CA ALA A 315 -11.39 -18.23 7.67
C ALA A 315 -10.56 -17.75 6.47
N ILE A 316 -11.18 -16.99 5.56
CA ILE A 316 -10.54 -16.45 4.35
C ILE A 316 -9.72 -15.20 4.65
N VAL A 317 -10.27 -14.27 5.45
CA VAL A 317 -9.54 -13.05 5.85
C VAL A 317 -8.38 -13.37 6.78
N GLY A 318 -8.50 -14.42 7.59
CA GLY A 318 -7.55 -14.76 8.65
C GLY A 318 -7.58 -13.75 9.80
N THR A 319 -6.56 -13.81 10.66
CA THR A 319 -6.37 -12.90 11.79
C THR A 319 -5.44 -11.72 11.50
N GLY A 320 -4.95 -11.58 10.26
CA GLY A 320 -3.95 -10.58 9.89
C GLY A 320 -3.68 -10.48 8.39
N PHE A 321 -2.68 -9.69 8.02
CA PHE A 321 -2.29 -9.50 6.63
C PHE A 321 -1.78 -10.79 5.99
N HIS A 322 -2.32 -11.15 4.83
CA HIS A 322 -2.12 -12.47 4.24
C HIS A 322 -0.62 -12.72 3.94
N PRO A 323 -0.02 -13.85 4.38
CA PRO A 323 1.42 -14.12 4.25
C PRO A 323 1.97 -13.97 2.82
N PHE A 324 1.17 -14.32 1.80
CA PHE A 324 1.53 -14.12 0.40
C PHE A 324 1.78 -12.66 0.03
N VAL A 325 0.98 -11.69 0.53
CA VAL A 325 1.24 -10.26 0.21
C VAL A 325 2.53 -9.84 0.86
N LYS A 326 2.74 -10.24 2.11
CA LYS A 326 3.90 -9.85 2.89
C LYS A 326 5.18 -10.32 2.22
N LEU A 327 5.23 -11.60 1.82
CA LEU A 327 6.35 -12.14 1.07
C LEU A 327 6.49 -11.46 -0.30
N ASN A 328 5.40 -11.18 -0.99
CA ASN A 328 5.46 -10.48 -2.27
C ASN A 328 5.95 -9.03 -2.15
N GLN A 329 5.62 -8.35 -1.06
CA GLN A 329 6.10 -7.01 -0.75
C GLN A 329 7.59 -7.05 -0.37
N GLU A 330 7.99 -7.96 0.52
CA GLU A 330 9.40 -8.20 0.84
C GLU A 330 10.22 -8.46 -0.44
N LEU A 331 9.65 -9.21 -1.38
CA LEU A 331 10.26 -9.51 -2.68
C LEU A 331 10.41 -8.25 -3.55
N ASN A 332 9.35 -7.45 -3.72
CA ASN A 332 9.42 -6.23 -4.53
C ASN A 332 10.29 -5.13 -3.91
N ASP A 333 10.31 -5.03 -2.58
CA ASP A 333 11.09 -4.01 -1.87
C ASP A 333 12.58 -4.34 -1.86
N ALA A 334 12.92 -5.63 -1.75
CA ALA A 334 14.30 -6.10 -1.69
C ALA A 334 14.95 -6.26 -3.07
N ILE A 335 14.18 -6.63 -4.10
CA ILE A 335 14.74 -6.98 -5.41
C ILE A 335 14.60 -5.79 -6.37
N LYS A 336 15.71 -5.08 -6.58
CA LYS A 336 15.82 -3.89 -7.45
C LYS A 336 16.81 -4.12 -8.59
N PRO A 337 16.41 -4.77 -9.70
CA PRO A 337 17.30 -5.09 -10.82
C PRO A 337 17.98 -3.87 -11.45
N GLU A 338 17.39 -2.68 -11.32
CA GLU A 338 17.95 -1.41 -11.78
C GLU A 338 19.33 -1.11 -11.17
N GLN A 339 19.63 -1.63 -9.96
CA GLN A 339 20.95 -1.47 -9.33
C GLN A 339 22.07 -2.06 -10.17
N ILE A 340 21.83 -3.21 -10.83
CA ILE A 340 22.80 -3.83 -11.76
C ILE A 340 23.00 -2.95 -12.98
N THR A 341 21.92 -2.36 -13.49
CA THR A 341 21.94 -1.49 -14.68
C THR A 341 22.75 -0.22 -14.41
N GLN A 342 22.63 0.33 -13.20
CA GLN A 342 23.29 1.55 -12.75
C GLN A 342 24.78 1.37 -12.41
N SER A 343 25.25 0.12 -12.25
CA SER A 343 26.67 -0.17 -12.00
C SER A 343 27.58 0.32 -13.12
N LYS A 344 28.69 0.95 -12.75
CA LYS A 344 29.66 1.50 -13.71
C LYS A 344 30.65 0.46 -14.21
N THR A 345 30.89 -0.56 -13.40
CA THR A 345 31.84 -1.63 -13.67
C THR A 345 31.14 -2.99 -13.65
N LEU A 346 31.73 -3.99 -14.33
CA LEU A 346 31.21 -5.36 -14.26
C LEU A 346 31.34 -5.94 -12.84
N LYS A 347 32.40 -5.56 -12.11
CA LYS A 347 32.63 -5.98 -10.72
C LYS A 347 31.50 -5.52 -9.79
N GLU A 348 31.10 -4.25 -9.87
CA GLU A 348 29.94 -3.72 -9.15
C GLU A 348 28.65 -4.43 -9.57
N ALA A 349 28.42 -4.60 -10.87
CA ALA A 349 27.24 -5.31 -11.40
C ALA A 349 27.15 -6.75 -10.89
N HIS A 350 28.28 -7.46 -10.82
CA HIS A 350 28.36 -8.83 -10.31
C HIS A 350 28.04 -8.90 -8.82
N GLY A 351 28.60 -8.01 -8.00
CA GLY A 351 28.28 -7.95 -6.57
C GLY A 351 26.78 -7.69 -6.31
N HIS A 352 26.16 -6.79 -7.08
CA HIS A 352 24.72 -6.58 -7.01
C HIS A 352 23.92 -7.80 -7.48
N TYR A 353 24.34 -8.45 -8.57
CA TYR A 353 23.71 -9.68 -9.06
C TYR A 353 23.72 -10.78 -7.99
N GLU A 354 24.86 -11.08 -7.38
CA GLU A 354 24.97 -12.08 -6.32
C GLU A 354 24.08 -11.75 -5.12
N THR A 355 24.09 -10.49 -4.68
CA THR A 355 23.26 -10.00 -3.57
C THR A 355 21.77 -10.23 -3.86
N LEU A 356 21.32 -9.85 -5.05
CA LEU A 356 19.91 -9.96 -5.45
C LEU A 356 19.49 -11.43 -5.62
N ILE A 357 20.32 -12.27 -6.24
CA ILE A 357 20.01 -13.71 -6.40
C ILE A 357 19.96 -14.43 -5.06
N ASN A 358 20.91 -14.15 -4.16
CA ASN A 358 20.87 -14.71 -2.80
C ASN A 358 19.58 -14.30 -2.08
N LYS A 359 19.16 -13.04 -2.24
CA LYS A 359 17.92 -12.56 -1.63
C LYS A 359 16.66 -13.21 -2.23
N ILE A 360 16.66 -13.45 -3.55
CA ILE A 360 15.59 -14.21 -4.20
C ILE A 360 15.50 -15.62 -3.62
N ASN A 361 16.64 -16.31 -3.47
CA ASN A 361 16.67 -17.67 -2.93
C ASN A 361 16.18 -17.71 -1.46
N GLU A 362 16.62 -16.77 -0.61
CA GLU A 362 16.11 -16.64 0.77
C GLU A 362 14.59 -16.47 0.83
N LEU A 363 14.01 -15.70 -0.10
CA LEU A 363 12.57 -15.46 -0.14
C LEU A 363 11.80 -16.65 -0.73
N GLU A 364 12.38 -17.36 -1.69
CA GLU A 364 11.83 -18.59 -2.27
C GLU A 364 11.71 -19.71 -1.21
N GLU A 365 12.66 -19.82 -0.27
CA GLU A 365 12.59 -20.76 0.85
C GLU A 365 11.35 -20.55 1.72
N LYS A 366 10.88 -19.30 1.84
CA LYS A 366 9.65 -18.96 2.59
C LYS A 366 8.37 -19.39 1.86
N LYS A 367 8.42 -19.86 0.61
CA LYS A 367 7.25 -20.31 -0.16
C LYS A 367 6.41 -21.35 0.59
N ASN A 368 7.05 -22.29 1.28
CA ASN A 368 6.36 -23.36 2.00
C ASN A 368 5.57 -22.87 3.23
N THR A 369 5.77 -21.61 3.63
CA THR A 369 4.96 -20.96 4.67
C THR A 369 3.61 -20.45 4.15
N LEU A 370 3.40 -20.47 2.82
CA LEU A 370 2.17 -20.05 2.18
C LEU A 370 1.17 -21.21 2.05
N PRO A 371 -0.15 -20.92 2.10
CA PRO A 371 -1.16 -21.89 1.71
C PRO A 371 -0.91 -22.41 0.28
N ALA A 372 -1.21 -23.70 0.04
CA ALA A 372 -0.88 -24.40 -1.20
C ALA A 372 -1.35 -23.66 -2.47
N GLU A 373 -2.54 -23.06 -2.43
CA GLU A 373 -3.14 -22.30 -3.53
C GLU A 373 -2.38 -21.02 -3.95
N TYR A 374 -1.45 -20.54 -3.12
CA TYR A 374 -0.60 -19.36 -3.41
C TYR A 374 0.85 -19.70 -3.72
N GLN A 375 1.29 -20.96 -3.53
CA GLN A 375 2.68 -21.34 -3.73
C GLN A 375 3.10 -21.18 -5.20
N ASP A 376 2.26 -21.62 -6.14
CA ASP A 376 2.54 -21.50 -7.57
C ASP A 376 2.57 -20.03 -8.03
N LYS A 377 1.63 -19.22 -7.55
CA LYS A 377 1.59 -17.76 -7.83
C LYS A 377 2.83 -17.05 -7.30
N PHE A 378 3.34 -17.47 -6.15
CA PHE A 378 4.58 -16.91 -5.59
C PHE A 378 5.80 -17.34 -6.41
N GLN A 379 5.84 -18.61 -6.84
CA GLN A 379 6.91 -19.13 -7.69
C GLN A 379 7.00 -18.37 -9.03
N GLU A 380 5.87 -18.12 -9.70
CA GLU A 380 5.85 -17.36 -10.96
C GLU A 380 6.50 -15.97 -10.84
N LYS A 381 6.29 -15.30 -9.69
CA LYS A 381 6.90 -14.00 -9.41
C LYS A 381 8.39 -14.09 -9.12
N ILE A 382 8.80 -15.10 -8.35
CA ILE A 382 10.22 -15.42 -8.11
C ILE A 382 10.92 -15.62 -9.46
N ASP A 383 10.35 -16.42 -10.35
CA ASP A 383 10.93 -16.72 -11.65
C ASP A 383 11.00 -15.48 -12.56
N THR A 384 9.94 -14.67 -12.56
CA THR A 384 9.91 -13.39 -13.29
C THR A 384 11.03 -12.45 -12.84
N LEU A 385 11.21 -12.27 -11.53
CA LEU A 385 12.24 -11.39 -10.99
C LEU A 385 13.64 -11.95 -11.19
N ARG A 386 13.82 -13.27 -11.01
CA ARG A 386 15.08 -13.96 -11.30
C ARG A 386 15.50 -13.76 -12.75
N ASN A 387 14.55 -13.91 -13.69
CA ASN A 387 14.81 -13.67 -15.11
C ASN A 387 15.13 -12.19 -15.40
N SER A 388 14.46 -11.26 -14.73
CA SER A 388 14.77 -9.83 -14.85
C SER A 388 16.19 -9.50 -14.36
N VAL A 389 16.57 -10.01 -13.19
CA VAL A 389 17.93 -9.85 -12.62
C VAL A 389 18.98 -10.43 -13.56
N GLN A 390 18.76 -11.65 -14.07
CA GLN A 390 19.65 -12.30 -15.03
C GLN A 390 19.79 -11.47 -16.32
N THR A 391 18.67 -11.01 -16.88
CA THR A 391 18.66 -10.23 -18.12
C THR A 391 19.48 -8.94 -18.00
N GLN A 392 19.37 -8.24 -16.86
CA GLN A 392 20.16 -7.02 -16.63
C GLN A 392 21.65 -7.32 -16.46
N PHE A 393 22.00 -8.42 -15.78
CA PHE A 393 23.39 -8.84 -15.65
C PHE A 393 23.99 -9.28 -16.99
N ASP A 394 23.27 -10.07 -17.78
CA ASP A 394 23.69 -10.50 -19.12
C ASP A 394 23.94 -9.31 -20.06
N ALA A 395 23.15 -8.23 -19.92
CA ALA A 395 23.39 -7.00 -20.65
C ALA A 395 24.75 -6.37 -20.29
N LYS A 396 25.15 -6.38 -19.01
CA LYS A 396 26.48 -5.91 -18.56
C LYS A 396 27.60 -6.83 -19.04
N VAL A 397 27.38 -8.15 -19.04
CA VAL A 397 28.35 -9.12 -19.59
C VAL A 397 28.59 -8.89 -21.08
N LYS A 398 27.55 -8.58 -21.87
CA LYS A 398 27.70 -8.22 -23.30
C LYS A 398 28.56 -6.98 -23.52
N VAL A 399 28.39 -5.95 -22.68
CA VAL A 399 29.25 -4.76 -22.71
C VAL A 399 30.69 -5.14 -22.38
N ARG A 400 30.91 -6.01 -21.38
CA ARG A 400 32.26 -6.51 -21.05
C ARG A 400 32.88 -7.31 -22.19
N GLU A 401 32.13 -8.11 -22.94
CA GLU A 401 32.68 -8.83 -24.09
C GLU A 401 33.21 -7.86 -25.15
N THR A 402 32.51 -6.74 -25.37
CA THR A 402 33.01 -5.67 -26.25
C THR A 402 34.32 -5.07 -25.73
N VAL A 403 34.44 -4.91 -24.41
CA VAL A 403 35.69 -4.47 -23.75
C VAL A 403 36.80 -5.51 -23.91
N GLU A 404 36.50 -6.81 -23.84
CA GLU A 404 37.49 -7.87 -24.08
C GLU A 404 37.93 -7.95 -25.54
N GLN A 405 37.04 -7.70 -26.50
CA GLN A 405 37.39 -7.53 -27.91
C GLN A 405 38.36 -6.35 -28.11
N ILE A 406 38.13 -5.22 -27.42
CA ILE A 406 39.06 -4.08 -27.40
C ILE A 406 40.42 -4.49 -26.83
N ARG A 407 40.43 -5.27 -25.74
CA ARG A 407 41.66 -5.77 -25.13
C ARG A 407 42.46 -6.62 -26.12
N ARG A 408 41.82 -7.60 -26.76
CA ARG A 408 42.46 -8.48 -27.75
C ARG A 408 43.04 -7.68 -28.93
N ALA A 409 42.27 -6.74 -29.47
CA ALA A 409 42.72 -5.85 -30.54
C ALA A 409 43.94 -5.00 -30.12
N ALA A 410 43.93 -4.44 -28.91
CA ALA A 410 45.03 -3.64 -28.39
C ALA A 410 46.30 -4.48 -28.20
N THR A 411 46.16 -5.70 -27.65
CA THR A 411 47.27 -6.66 -27.48
C THR A 411 47.89 -7.01 -28.83
N SER A 412 47.10 -7.47 -29.80
CA SER A 412 47.62 -7.87 -31.11
C SER A 412 48.26 -6.71 -31.88
N TYR A 413 47.70 -5.50 -31.77
CA TYR A 413 48.30 -4.32 -32.37
C TYR A 413 49.64 -3.95 -31.72
N LEU A 414 49.75 -4.03 -30.39
CA LEU A 414 51.00 -3.76 -29.67
C LEU A 414 52.09 -4.77 -30.01
N GLU A 415 51.75 -6.07 -30.02
CA GLU A 415 52.68 -7.14 -30.40
C GLU A 415 53.24 -6.90 -31.80
N TRP A 416 52.38 -6.64 -32.78
CA TRP A 416 52.81 -6.36 -34.14
C TRP A 416 53.65 -5.08 -34.24
N SER A 417 53.20 -3.98 -33.65
CA SER A 417 53.85 -2.67 -33.78
C SER A 417 55.18 -2.57 -33.05
N ASN A 418 55.39 -3.33 -31.97
CA ASN A 418 56.68 -3.42 -31.28
C ASN A 418 57.73 -4.17 -32.10
N GLN A 419 57.32 -5.12 -32.94
CA GLN A 419 58.23 -5.90 -33.78
C GLN A 419 58.50 -5.22 -35.13
N ASN A 420 57.50 -4.54 -35.71
CA ASN A 420 57.52 -4.14 -37.13
C ASN A 420 57.50 -2.63 -37.36
N ALA A 421 57.16 -1.82 -36.34
CA ALA A 421 57.07 -0.36 -36.46
C ALA A 421 58.13 0.36 -35.62
N THR A 422 59.37 -0.15 -35.65
CA THR A 422 60.55 0.38 -34.97
C THR A 422 61.43 1.15 -35.96
N GLY A 423 61.17 2.46 -36.12
CA GLY A 423 61.96 3.31 -37.01
C GLY A 423 61.86 4.80 -36.67
N TRP A 424 62.99 5.51 -36.75
CA TRP A 424 63.14 6.94 -36.44
C TRP A 424 62.86 7.77 -37.70
N ARG A 425 61.98 8.79 -37.65
CA ARG A 425 61.88 9.84 -38.68
C ARG A 425 62.72 11.05 -38.26
N LEU A 426 63.25 11.78 -39.26
CA LEU A 426 64.01 13.04 -39.17
C LEU A 426 63.27 14.23 -38.51
N THR A 427 62.16 13.99 -37.82
CA THR A 427 61.39 14.95 -37.03
C THR A 427 60.83 14.26 -35.78
N ASN A 428 61.67 13.97 -34.77
CA ASN A 428 61.36 13.54 -33.38
C ASN A 428 60.16 12.59 -33.06
N TRP A 429 59.49 11.99 -34.04
CA TRP A 429 58.29 11.17 -33.89
C TRP A 429 58.57 9.80 -34.51
N SER A 430 58.68 8.77 -33.68
CA SER A 430 58.85 7.39 -34.16
C SER A 430 57.54 6.90 -34.79
N TYR A 431 57.65 6.05 -35.81
CA TYR A 431 56.45 5.45 -36.42
C TYR A 431 55.62 4.73 -35.35
N GLY A 432 54.32 5.05 -35.31
CA GLY A 432 53.34 4.34 -34.46
C GLY A 432 53.38 4.64 -32.96
N SER A 433 54.19 5.59 -32.47
CA SER A 433 54.29 5.92 -31.03
C SER A 433 52.94 6.23 -30.39
N TYR A 434 52.16 7.13 -31.00
CA TYR A 434 50.85 7.52 -30.51
C TYR A 434 49.86 6.35 -30.48
N GLY A 435 49.84 5.50 -31.51
CA GLY A 435 48.97 4.32 -31.53
C GLY A 435 49.33 3.30 -30.46
N ARG A 436 50.64 3.10 -30.20
CA ARG A 436 51.11 2.23 -29.11
C ARG A 436 50.71 2.77 -27.75
N GLU A 437 50.87 4.08 -27.54
CA GLU A 437 50.46 4.74 -26.30
C GLU A 437 48.96 4.59 -26.03
N GLN A 438 48.09 4.80 -27.05
CA GLN A 438 46.65 4.62 -26.88
C GLN A 438 46.26 3.16 -26.65
N ALA A 439 46.88 2.20 -27.34
CA ALA A 439 46.62 0.78 -27.11
C ALA A 439 47.07 0.34 -25.71
N GLN A 440 48.22 0.82 -25.22
CA GLN A 440 48.67 0.53 -23.86
C GLN A 440 47.73 1.15 -22.82
N LYS A 441 47.30 2.40 -23.02
CA LYS A 441 46.30 3.08 -22.17
C LYS A 441 45.01 2.26 -22.07
N LEU A 442 44.51 1.71 -23.18
CA LEU A 442 43.34 0.84 -23.18
C LEU A 442 43.58 -0.43 -22.34
N LEU A 443 44.73 -1.09 -22.50
CA LEU A 443 45.06 -2.26 -21.68
C LEU A 443 45.13 -1.94 -20.19
N ASP A 444 45.74 -0.81 -19.82
CA ASP A 444 45.87 -0.38 -18.42
C ASP A 444 44.49 -0.07 -17.81
N MET A 445 43.63 0.60 -18.56
CA MET A 445 42.24 0.87 -18.17
C MET A 445 41.43 -0.44 -17.99
N ILE A 446 41.58 -1.40 -18.90
CA ILE A 446 40.85 -2.67 -18.86
C ILE A 446 41.33 -3.57 -17.71
N LYS A 447 42.63 -3.54 -17.39
CA LYS A 447 43.23 -4.26 -16.27
C LYS A 447 42.74 -3.75 -14.92
N ASN A 448 42.44 -2.45 -14.82
CA ASN A 448 41.83 -1.89 -13.63
C ASN A 448 40.31 -2.14 -13.64
N GLU A 449 39.86 -3.12 -12.85
CA GLU A 449 38.45 -3.52 -12.73
C GLU A 449 37.52 -2.41 -12.22
N ASP A 450 38.07 -1.37 -11.59
CA ASP A 450 37.31 -0.23 -11.08
C ASP A 450 37.13 0.86 -12.16
N THR A 451 37.66 0.66 -13.38
CA THR A 451 37.46 1.58 -14.50
C THR A 451 36.04 1.42 -15.08
N PRO A 452 35.25 2.50 -15.17
CA PRO A 452 33.93 2.44 -15.80
C PRO A 452 33.98 1.94 -17.24
N MET A 453 33.11 0.99 -17.60
CA MET A 453 33.10 0.40 -18.95
C MET A 453 32.85 1.45 -20.03
N ALA A 454 31.96 2.42 -19.78
CA ALA A 454 31.73 3.56 -20.68
C ALA A 454 33.00 4.36 -20.98
N ASN A 455 33.89 4.55 -20.00
CA ASN A 455 35.15 5.27 -20.22
C ASN A 455 36.08 4.49 -21.14
N ILE A 456 36.13 3.16 -21.00
CA ILE A 456 36.93 2.29 -21.88
C ILE A 456 36.40 2.38 -23.32
N LEU A 457 35.07 2.26 -23.50
CA LEU A 457 34.43 2.37 -24.81
C LEU A 457 34.68 3.73 -25.46
N LYS A 458 34.62 4.82 -24.67
CA LYS A 458 34.92 6.18 -25.13
C LYS A 458 36.37 6.32 -25.61
N VAL A 459 37.33 5.87 -24.82
CA VAL A 459 38.76 5.92 -25.20
C VAL A 459 39.01 5.03 -26.42
N ALA A 460 38.34 3.87 -26.54
CA ALA A 460 38.45 3.02 -27.71
C ALA A 460 37.90 3.73 -28.96
N ASN A 461 36.76 4.41 -28.85
CA ASN A 461 36.18 5.20 -29.93
C ASN A 461 37.08 6.37 -30.36
N GLU A 462 37.66 7.09 -29.39
CA GLU A 462 38.65 8.15 -29.64
C GLU A 462 39.92 7.61 -30.33
N THR A 463 40.38 6.43 -29.91
CA THR A 463 41.53 5.73 -30.51
C THR A 463 41.24 5.31 -31.94
N VAL A 464 40.03 4.79 -32.22
CA VAL A 464 39.59 4.52 -33.60
C VAL A 464 39.62 5.83 -34.39
N ASN A 465 39.02 6.91 -33.89
CA ASN A 465 38.93 8.18 -34.60
C ASN A 465 40.30 8.72 -35.02
N THR A 466 41.28 8.68 -34.12
CA THR A 466 42.65 9.19 -34.34
C THR A 466 43.57 8.20 -35.06
N SER A 467 43.22 6.91 -35.14
CA SER A 467 44.01 5.90 -35.87
C SER A 467 44.00 6.10 -37.39
N GLY A 468 45.09 5.76 -38.06
CA GLY A 468 45.15 5.70 -39.53
C GLY A 468 44.35 4.55 -40.13
N THR A 469 44.37 4.43 -41.45
CA THR A 469 43.71 3.35 -42.23
C THR A 469 44.71 2.39 -42.89
N ASN A 470 45.98 2.45 -42.47
CA ASN A 470 47.05 1.61 -43.00
C ASN A 470 46.80 0.13 -42.68
N LYS A 471 47.55 -0.76 -43.36
CA LYS A 471 47.30 -2.21 -43.36
C LYS A 471 47.27 -2.84 -41.97
N ASN A 472 47.92 -2.23 -40.99
CA ASN A 472 48.07 -2.73 -39.63
C ASN A 472 47.71 -1.65 -38.57
N SER A 473 46.73 -0.78 -38.86
CA SER A 473 46.24 0.20 -37.90
C SER A 473 45.40 -0.47 -36.82
N PHE A 474 45.42 0.06 -35.59
CA PHE A 474 44.56 -0.39 -34.49
C PHE A 474 43.09 -0.55 -34.90
N SER A 475 42.53 0.38 -35.68
CA SER A 475 41.15 0.28 -36.19
C SER A 475 40.87 -1.02 -36.95
N ARG A 476 41.83 -1.58 -37.69
CA ARG A 476 41.64 -2.86 -38.40
C ARG A 476 41.65 -4.05 -37.45
N TYR A 477 42.55 -4.05 -36.46
CA TYR A 477 42.57 -5.07 -35.41
C TYR A 477 41.25 -5.07 -34.62
N LEU A 478 40.75 -3.88 -34.24
CA LEU A 478 39.48 -3.78 -33.53
C LEU A 478 38.30 -4.21 -34.40
N HIS A 479 38.30 -3.84 -35.68
CA HIS A 479 37.25 -4.29 -36.60
C HIS A 479 37.19 -5.81 -36.70
N ASP A 480 38.35 -6.45 -36.84
CA ASP A 480 38.46 -7.90 -36.96
C ASP A 480 37.93 -8.62 -35.71
N GLU A 481 38.23 -8.09 -34.52
CA GLU A 481 37.67 -8.60 -33.26
C GLU A 481 36.16 -8.38 -33.12
N LEU A 482 35.66 -7.20 -33.50
CA LEU A 482 34.23 -6.85 -33.37
C LEU A 482 33.33 -7.58 -34.39
N LYS A 483 33.86 -7.87 -35.59
CA LYS A 483 33.08 -8.42 -36.72
C LYS A 483 33.44 -9.86 -37.07
N GLY A 484 34.50 -10.43 -36.49
CA GLY A 484 35.01 -11.75 -36.87
C GLY A 484 35.53 -11.79 -38.31
N THR A 485 36.11 -10.70 -38.78
CA THR A 485 36.66 -10.58 -40.15
C THR A 485 38.19 -10.62 -40.15
N HIS A 486 38.80 -10.53 -41.33
CA HIS A 486 40.25 -10.39 -41.47
C HIS A 486 40.59 -9.25 -42.45
N LEU A 487 40.80 -8.05 -41.92
CA LEU A 487 41.17 -6.81 -42.61
C LEU A 487 42.63 -6.42 -42.40
N VAL A 488 43.23 -6.85 -41.29
CA VAL A 488 44.65 -6.68 -41.04
C VAL A 488 45.46 -7.29 -42.21
N GLY A 489 46.50 -6.58 -42.64
CA GLY A 489 47.40 -7.03 -43.71
C GLY A 489 46.87 -6.87 -45.15
N LYS A 490 45.59 -6.52 -45.37
CA LYS A 490 45.04 -6.35 -46.73
C LYS A 490 45.47 -5.05 -47.41
N ASP A 491 46.08 -5.16 -48.58
CA ASP A 491 46.69 -4.07 -49.36
C ASP A 491 45.67 -3.12 -49.99
N THR A 492 44.51 -3.63 -50.36
CA THR A 492 43.40 -2.87 -50.94
C THR A 492 42.10 -3.26 -50.25
N LEU A 493 41.37 -2.26 -49.75
CA LEU A 493 40.03 -2.43 -49.22
C LEU A 493 39.06 -2.37 -50.41
N THR A 494 38.32 -3.44 -50.67
CA THR A 494 37.22 -3.41 -51.65
C THR A 494 36.14 -2.42 -51.19
N GLU A 495 35.21 -2.03 -52.06
CA GLU A 495 34.19 -1.01 -51.78
C GLU A 495 33.33 -1.32 -50.53
N LYS A 496 33.07 -2.61 -50.27
CA LYS A 496 32.43 -3.13 -49.04
C LYS A 496 33.20 -2.83 -47.74
N PHE A 497 34.50 -2.54 -47.82
CA PHE A 497 35.38 -2.25 -46.69
C PHE A 497 35.83 -0.78 -46.62
N LYS A 498 35.33 0.11 -47.51
CA LYS A 498 35.76 1.52 -47.55
C LYS A 498 35.19 2.38 -46.40
N ASN A 499 34.22 1.90 -45.62
CA ASN A 499 33.57 2.67 -44.55
C ASN A 499 33.58 2.02 -43.15
N TYR A 500 34.40 0.98 -42.95
CA TYR A 500 34.44 0.19 -41.70
C TYR A 500 34.74 1.02 -40.43
N LYS A 501 35.48 2.13 -40.59
CA LYS A 501 35.85 3.03 -39.50
C LYS A 501 34.64 3.82 -38.99
N GLU A 502 33.76 4.30 -39.88
CA GLU A 502 32.52 4.98 -39.49
C GLU A 502 31.53 4.00 -38.84
N GLU A 503 31.45 2.77 -39.34
CA GLU A 503 30.63 1.72 -38.75
C GLU A 503 31.05 1.37 -37.33
N MET A 504 32.35 1.16 -37.08
CA MET A 504 32.86 0.92 -35.72
C MET A 504 32.66 2.12 -34.80
N LYS A 505 32.92 3.34 -35.29
CA LYS A 505 32.69 4.55 -34.50
C LYS A 505 31.23 4.66 -34.08
N THR A 506 30.32 4.34 -34.99
CA THR A 506 28.89 4.31 -34.71
C THR A 506 28.56 3.24 -33.68
N GLN A 507 29.07 2.02 -33.84
CA GLN A 507 28.84 0.92 -32.90
C GLN A 507 29.36 1.24 -31.49
N LEU A 508 30.61 1.70 -31.36
CA LEU A 508 31.20 2.06 -30.08
C LEU A 508 30.50 3.25 -29.43
N ARG A 509 30.13 4.27 -30.22
CA ARG A 509 29.36 5.41 -29.73
C ARG A 509 28.00 4.99 -29.19
N VAL A 510 27.25 4.16 -29.93
CA VAL A 510 25.93 3.67 -29.50
C VAL A 510 26.04 2.87 -28.20
N GLU A 511 27.03 1.97 -28.09
CA GLU A 511 27.20 1.18 -26.86
C GLU A 511 27.67 2.07 -25.69
N THR A 512 28.49 3.10 -25.96
CA THR A 512 28.90 4.10 -24.95
C THR A 512 27.71 4.91 -24.46
N GLU A 513 26.90 5.48 -25.36
CA GLU A 513 25.72 6.29 -25.03
C GLU A 513 24.71 5.46 -24.24
N LYS A 514 24.49 4.20 -24.64
CA LYS A 514 23.63 3.26 -23.92
C LYS A 514 24.14 3.00 -22.50
N GLU A 515 25.42 2.71 -22.33
CA GLU A 515 26.01 2.45 -21.01
C GLU A 515 26.06 3.71 -20.12
N GLU A 516 26.34 4.88 -20.69
CA GLU A 516 26.26 6.15 -19.97
C GLU A 516 24.83 6.47 -19.52
N ASN A 517 23.83 6.24 -20.37
CA ASN A 517 22.43 6.48 -20.02
C ASN A 517 21.96 5.53 -18.91
N ASN A 518 22.32 4.25 -19.00
CA ASN A 518 22.01 3.24 -17.98
C ASN A 518 22.60 3.59 -16.61
N THR A 519 23.78 4.22 -16.58
CA THR A 519 24.50 4.59 -15.34
C THR A 519 24.15 5.99 -14.81
N ARG A 520 23.57 6.87 -15.64
CA ARG A 520 23.17 8.24 -15.26
C ARG A 520 21.79 8.35 -14.62
N ALA A 521 20.92 7.35 -14.77
CA ALA A 521 19.59 7.36 -14.16
C ALA A 521 19.70 7.33 -12.62
N ARG A 522 19.89 8.51 -12.01
CA ARG A 522 19.76 8.73 -10.57
C ARG A 522 18.31 9.04 -10.23
N ILE A 523 17.80 8.30 -9.25
CA ILE A 523 16.63 8.62 -8.43
C ILE A 523 16.90 9.93 -7.67
#